data_AF-A0A9D1G5I7-F1
#
_entry.id   AF-A0A9D1G5I7-F1
#
_cell.length_a   1.000
_cell.length_b   1.000
_cell.length_c   1.000
_cell.angle_alpha   90.00
_cell.angle_beta   90.00
_cell.angle_gamma   90.00
#
_symmetry.space_group_name_H-M   'P 1'
#
loop_
_entity.id
_entity.type
_entity.pdbx_description
1 polymer ?
#
loop_
_entity_poly.entity_id
_entity_poly.type
_entity_poly.pdbx_seq_one_letter_code
_entity_poly.pdbx_strand_id
1 'polypeptide(L)' 'CGMKLLTAYFSHSGMNYTPGGMGRSEADIRRLCPEAEVEDGLSVRGSKVKDSAPEIEAWLKSHGVI' A
#
# COMPACT_ATOMS: atom_id res chain seq x y z
N CYS A 1 0.11 -15.18 -16.02
CA CYS A 1 1.25 -14.42 -15.48
C CYS A 1 0.63 -13.24 -14.73
N GLY A 2 0.24 -13.44 -13.47
CA GLY A 2 -0.43 -12.40 -12.69
C GLY A 2 0.60 -11.39 -12.23
N MET A 3 0.39 -10.11 -12.52
CA MET A 3 1.28 -9.06 -12.02
C MET A 3 0.93 -8.79 -10.57
N LYS A 4 1.94 -8.85 -9.70
CA LYS A 4 1.82 -8.46 -8.30
C LYS A 4 1.78 -6.94 -8.21
N LEU A 5 0.74 -6.38 -7.59
CA LEU A 5 0.56 -4.95 -7.44
C LEU A 5 0.66 -4.55 -5.97
N LEU A 6 1.69 -3.76 -5.67
CA LEU A 6 1.87 -3.12 -4.38
C LEU A 6 1.50 -1.64 -4.50
N THR A 7 0.69 -1.13 -3.57
CA THR A 7 0.28 0.28 -3.60
C THR A 7 0.55 0.95 -2.25
N ALA A 8 1.18 2.13 -2.30
CA ALA A 8 1.40 2.97 -1.13
C ALA A 8 0.58 4.25 -1.24
N TYR A 9 -0.02 4.69 -0.14
CA TYR A 9 -0.82 5.91 -0.06
C TYR A 9 -0.30 6.85 1.03
N PHE A 10 -0.22 8.15 0.70
CA PHE A 10 0.32 9.17 1.58
C PHE A 10 -0.79 10.17 1.93
N SER A 11 -1.14 10.29 3.21
CA SER A 11 -2.23 11.17 3.66
C SER A 11 -1.84 11.98 4.88
N HIS A 12 -2.21 13.26 4.94
CA HIS A 12 -1.85 14.15 6.06
C HIS A 12 -2.22 13.58 7.43
N SER A 13 -3.38 12.94 7.54
CA SER A 13 -3.86 12.32 8.78
C SER A 13 -3.23 10.95 9.05
N GLY A 14 -2.86 10.19 8.00
CA GLY A 14 -2.37 8.82 8.12
C GLY A 14 -3.27 7.89 8.93
N MET A 15 -4.55 8.25 9.10
CA MET A 15 -5.48 7.53 9.96
C MET A 15 -6.03 6.32 9.23
N ASN A 16 -5.92 5.19 9.91
CA ASN A 16 -6.11 3.85 9.38
C ASN A 16 -7.35 3.25 10.05
N TYR A 17 -8.44 3.10 9.30
CA TYR A 17 -9.69 2.49 9.80
C TYR A 17 -9.99 1.14 9.13
N THR A 18 -9.15 0.73 8.18
CA THR A 18 -9.30 -0.51 7.39
C THR A 18 -7.91 -1.11 7.14
N PRO A 19 -7.74 -2.45 7.19
CA PRO A 19 -6.51 -3.11 6.73
C PRO A 19 -6.15 -2.64 5.30
N GLY A 20 -4.85 -2.45 5.02
CA GLY A 20 -4.34 -1.97 3.71
C GLY A 20 -4.32 -0.45 3.51
N GLY A 21 -5.01 0.33 4.35
CA GLY A 21 -4.81 1.79 4.45
C GLY A 21 -5.14 2.63 3.21
N MET A 22 -5.75 2.03 2.19
CA MET A 22 -6.12 2.64 0.91
C MET A 22 -7.62 2.94 0.75
N GLY A 23 -8.44 2.58 1.74
CA GLY A 23 -9.90 2.71 1.66
C GLY A 23 -10.48 1.90 0.49
N ARG A 24 -11.18 2.57 -0.43
CA ARG A 24 -11.84 1.93 -1.59
C ARG A 24 -10.88 1.61 -2.75
N SER A 25 -9.68 2.20 -2.76
CA SER A 25 -8.78 2.14 -3.91
C SER A 25 -8.36 0.71 -4.27
N GLU A 26 -8.00 -0.11 -3.28
CA GLU A 26 -7.67 -1.51 -3.53
C GLU A 26 -8.87 -2.31 -4.09
N ALA A 27 -10.08 -2.02 -3.59
CA ALA A 27 -11.29 -2.66 -4.11
C ALA A 27 -11.56 -2.26 -5.56
N ASP A 28 -11.36 -0.99 -5.90
CA ASP A 28 -11.47 -0.50 -7.27
C ASP A 28 -10.38 -1.09 -8.17
N ILE A 29 -9.14 -1.20 -7.69
CA ILE A 29 -8.03 -1.85 -8.41
C ILE A 29 -8.33 -3.32 -8.65
N ARG A 30 -8.76 -4.08 -7.62
CA ARG A 30 -9.17 -5.49 -7.76
C ARG A 30 -10.30 -5.65 -8.78
N ARG A 31 -11.23 -4.69 -8.82
CA ARG A 31 -12.34 -4.67 -9.79
C ARG A 31 -11.88 -4.36 -11.21
N LEU A 32 -10.95 -3.41 -11.39
CA LEU A 32 -10.47 -2.96 -12.70
C LEU A 32 -9.40 -3.90 -13.29
N CYS A 33 -8.61 -4.55 -12.43
CA CYS A 33 -7.51 -5.42 -12.79
C CYS A 33 -7.68 -6.80 -12.12
N PRO A 34 -8.65 -7.62 -12.55
CA PRO A 34 -8.93 -8.92 -11.91
C PRO A 34 -7.81 -9.94 -12.05
N GLU A 35 -6.88 -9.74 -12.99
CA GLU A 35 -5.69 -10.59 -13.18
C GLU A 35 -4.50 -10.18 -12.30
N ALA A 36 -4.59 -9.04 -11.62
CA ALA A 36 -3.55 -8.56 -10.72
C ALA A 36 -3.73 -9.13 -9.32
N GLU A 37 -2.64 -9.59 -8.72
CA GLU A 37 -2.60 -9.96 -7.31
C GLU A 37 -2.37 -8.68 -6.50
N VAL A 38 -3.46 -8.14 -5.95
CA VAL A 38 -3.44 -6.90 -5.16
C VAL A 38 -3.22 -7.25 -3.70
N GLU A 39 -2.03 -6.94 -3.20
CA GLU A 39 -1.63 -7.13 -1.81
C GLU A 39 -2.10 -5.96 -0.92
N ASP A 40 -1.94 -6.14 0.40
CA ASP A 40 -2.21 -5.10 1.38
C ASP A 40 -1.31 -3.87 1.15
N GLY A 41 -1.95 -2.72 0.97
CA GLY A 41 -1.26 -1.45 0.78
C GLY A 41 -0.57 -0.90 2.04
N LEU A 42 0.37 0.01 1.83
CA LEU A 42 1.04 0.75 2.91
C LEU A 42 0.45 2.16 3.04
N SER A 43 0.00 2.53 4.24
CA SER A 43 -0.46 3.90 4.54
C SER A 43 0.58 4.67 5.32
N VAL A 44 1.13 5.71 4.69
CA VAL A 44 2.14 6.57 5.27
C VAL A 44 1.51 7.89 5.68
N ARG A 45 1.68 8.27 6.94
CA ARG A 45 1.24 9.58 7.43
C ARG A 45 2.10 10.68 6.83
N GLY A 46 1.46 11.58 6.09
CA GLY A 46 2.10 12.69 5.38
C GLY A 46 2.95 13.58 6.29
N SER A 47 2.52 13.81 7.53
CA SER A 47 3.32 14.58 8.52
C SER A 47 4.62 13.88 8.95
N LYS A 48 4.79 12.58 8.65
CA LYS A 48 5.94 11.74 8.98
C LYS A 48 6.62 11.14 7.74
N VAL A 49 6.23 11.54 6.53
CA VAL A 49 6.76 10.95 5.28
C VAL A 49 8.28 11.11 5.15
N LYS A 50 8.84 12.19 5.70
CA LYS A 50 10.29 12.40 5.71
C LYS A 50 11.07 11.31 6.46
N ASP A 51 10.42 10.63 7.42
CA ASP A 51 11.00 9.62 8.30
C ASP A 51 10.50 8.20 7.97
N SER A 52 9.74 8.00 6.87
CA SER A 52 9.07 6.74 6.56
C SER A 52 9.93 5.72 5.80
N ALA A 53 11.20 6.03 5.51
CA ALA A 53 12.07 5.13 4.75
C ALA A 53 12.19 3.72 5.38
N PRO A 54 12.40 3.56 6.71
CA PRO A 54 12.47 2.23 7.32
C PRO A 54 11.16 1.43 7.21
N GLU A 55 10.02 2.12 7.28
CA GLU A 55 8.69 1.51 7.16
C GLU A 55 8.44 0.99 5.74
N ILE A 56 8.80 1.80 4.73
CA ILE A 56 8.72 1.42 3.32
C ILE A 56 9.66 0.24 3.04
N GLU A 57 10.88 0.26 3.54
CA GLU A 57 11.83 -0.85 3.36
C GLU A 57 11.32 -2.15 3.97
N ALA A 58 10.76 -2.11 5.19
CA ALA A 58 10.20 -3.28 5.84
C ALA A 58 9.04 -3.88 5.04
N TRP A 59 8.16 -3.01 4.51
CA TRP A 59 7.05 -3.42 3.66
C TRP A 59 7.50 -3.99 2.31
N LEU A 60 8.53 -3.43 1.69
CA LEU A 60 9.08 -4.00 0.45
C LEU A 60 9.74 -5.37 0.68
N LYS A 61 10.47 -5.54 1.79
CA LYS A 61 11.06 -6.82 2.21
C LYS A 61 10.00 -7.88 2.47
N SER A 62 8.89 -7.54 3.13
CA SER A 62 7.81 -8.50 3.39
C SER A 62 7.14 -9.01 2.11
N HIS A 63 7.20 -8.24 1.02
CA HIS A 63 6.66 -8.61 -0.28
C HIS A 63 7.72 -9.17 -1.25
N GLY A 64 8.98 -9.29 -0.82
CA GLY A 64 10.07 -9.86 -1.61
C GLY A 64 10.52 -8.99 -2.79
N VAL A 65 10.30 -7.67 -2.73
CA VAL A 65 10.74 -6.73 -3.78
C VAL A 65 12.21 -6.36 -3.61
N ILE A 66 12.66 -6.22 -2.35
CA ILE A 66 14.05 -5.92 -1.96
C ILE A 66 14.50 -6.84 -0.83
#